data_AF-A0A1I3T671-F1
#
_entry.id   AF-A0A1I3T671-F1
#
_cell.length_a   1.000
_cell.length_b   1.000
_cell.length_c   1.000
_cell.angle_alpha   90.00
_cell.angle_beta   90.00
_cell.angle_gamma   90.00
#
_symmetry.space_group_name_H-M   'P 1'
#
loop_
_entity.id
_entity.type
_entity.pdbx_description
1 polymer ?
#
loop_
_entity_poly.entity_id
_entity_poly.type
_entity_poly.pdbx_seq_one_letter_code
_entity_poly.pdbx_strand_id
1 'polypeptide(L)' 'MYDMEQDIMDEAYQQIKKIEVDYRLVVQVLQGSHIFNQLPLLEKYDMDVEVCVPVYLRERNVWKNGIVETKGSLKAEPLL' A
#
# COMPACT_ATOMS: atom_id res chain seq x y z
N MET A 1 23.80 9.72 -4.28
CA MET A 1 23.30 8.41 -4.71
C MET A 1 24.35 7.42 -4.26
N TYR A 2 24.07 6.63 -3.23
CA TYR A 2 25.07 5.72 -2.66
C TYR A 2 25.26 4.55 -3.65
N ASP A 3 26.46 4.41 -4.20
CA ASP A 3 26.91 3.20 -4.90
C ASP A 3 27.18 2.11 -3.86
N MET A 4 26.12 1.45 -3.39
CA MET A 4 26.29 0.18 -2.69
C MET A 4 26.37 -0.93 -3.74
N GLU A 5 27.36 -1.81 -3.61
CA GLU A 5 27.45 -3.02 -4.43
C GLU A 5 26.14 -3.80 -4.35
N GLN A 6 25.62 -4.18 -5.50
CA GLN A 6 24.31 -4.82 -5.65
C GLN A 6 24.20 -6.09 -4.80
N ASP A 7 25.31 -6.79 -4.63
CA ASP A 7 25.43 -8.00 -3.81
C ASP A 7 25.12 -7.73 -2.32
N ILE A 8 25.57 -6.59 -1.78
CA ILE A 8 25.32 -6.19 -0.39
C ILE A 8 23.84 -5.89 -0.17
N MET A 9 23.20 -5.25 -1.16
CA MET A 9 21.78 -4.95 -1.12
C MET A 9 20.94 -6.22 -1.15
N ASP A 10 21.27 -7.15 -2.03
CA ASP A 10 20.58 -8.43 -2.14
C ASP A 10 20.72 -9.24 -0.84
N GLU A 11 21.91 -9.26 -0.23
CA GLU A 11 22.12 -9.91 1.06
C GLU A 11 21.27 -9.28 2.17
N ALA A 12 21.24 -7.94 2.26
CA ALA A 12 20.41 -7.22 3.22
C ALA A 12 18.92 -7.55 3.04
N TYR A 13 18.41 -7.58 1.81
CA TYR A 13 17.02 -7.95 1.54
C TYR A 13 16.68 -9.37 1.99
N GLN A 14 17.60 -10.33 1.82
CA GLN A 14 17.37 -11.70 2.27
C GLN A 14 17.36 -11.81 3.79
N GLN A 15 18.13 -10.98 4.51
CA GLN A 15 18.10 -10.96 5.96
C GLN A 15 16.79 -10.37 6.50
N ILE A 16 16.28 -9.29 5.91
CA ILE A 16 15.03 -8.64 6.35
C ILE A 16 13.84 -9.61 6.25
N LYS A 17 13.78 -10.44 5.20
CA LYS A 17 12.71 -11.44 5.04
C LYS A 17 12.67 -12.53 6.12
N LYS A 18 13.78 -12.73 6.85
CA LYS A 18 13.89 -13.73 7.92
C LYS A 18 13.51 -13.18 9.28
N ILE A 19 13.20 -11.89 9.37
CA ILE A 19 12.78 -11.28 10.63
C ILE A 19 11.37 -11.77 10.91
N GLU A 20 11.24 -12.66 11.89
CA GLU A 20 9.95 -13.05 12.44
C GLU A 20 9.35 -11.83 13.14
N VAL A 21 8.15 -11.45 12.72
CA VAL A 21 7.42 -10.32 13.29
C VAL A 21 6.14 -10.83 13.94
N ASP A 22 5.86 -10.36 15.15
CA ASP A 22 4.68 -10.72 15.93
C ASP A 22 3.56 -9.66 15.81
N TYR A 23 3.72 -8.69 14.93
CA TYR A 23 2.78 -7.61 14.68
C TYR A 23 2.13 -7.74 13.30
N ARG A 24 0.93 -7.16 13.19
CA ARG A 24 0.21 -7.02 11.93
C ARG A 24 0.53 -5.68 11.26
N LEU A 25 0.83 -5.71 9.97
CA LEU A 25 0.99 -4.52 9.14
C LEU A 25 -0.35 -4.13 8.49
N VAL A 26 -0.83 -2.93 8.74
CA VAL A 26 -2.01 -2.37 8.06
C VAL A 26 -1.58 -1.27 7.09
N VAL A 27 -1.87 -1.44 5.80
CA VAL A 27 -1.48 -0.50 4.74
C VAL A 27 -2.72 0.13 4.12
N GLN A 28 -2.95 1.41 4.42
CA GLN A 28 -3.98 2.18 3.73
C GLN A 28 -3.43 2.74 2.40
N VAL A 29 -3.98 2.28 1.28
CA VAL A 29 -3.48 2.63 -0.05
C VAL A 29 -4.32 3.74 -0.64
N LEU A 30 -3.79 4.96 -0.65
CA LEU A 30 -4.49 6.12 -1.21
C LEU A 30 -4.54 6.06 -2.74
N GLN A 31 -5.62 6.57 -3.34
CA GLN A 31 -5.76 6.58 -4.79
C GLN A 31 -4.64 7.39 -5.45
N GLY A 32 -4.05 6.83 -6.51
CA GLY A 32 -2.92 7.45 -7.21
C GLY A 32 -1.56 7.26 -6.54
N SER A 33 -1.48 6.55 -5.41
CA SER A 33 -0.20 6.23 -4.78
C SER A 33 0.60 5.20 -5.58
N HIS A 34 1.92 5.40 -5.69
CA HIS A 34 2.81 4.47 -6.37
C HIS A 34 2.93 3.12 -5.65
N ILE A 35 2.67 3.10 -4.34
CA ILE A 35 2.73 1.88 -3.52
C ILE A 35 1.74 0.82 -3.99
N PHE A 36 0.64 1.20 -4.65
CA PHE A 36 -0.34 0.26 -5.22
C PHE A 36 0.32 -0.78 -6.12
N ASN A 37 1.29 -0.36 -6.94
CA ASN A 37 2.02 -1.25 -7.86
C ASN A 37 3.10 -2.09 -7.16
N GLN A 38 3.39 -1.81 -5.89
CA GLN A 38 4.41 -2.47 -5.08
C GLN A 38 3.80 -3.45 -4.06
N LEU A 39 2.48 -3.44 -3.87
CA LEU A 39 1.77 -4.33 -2.93
C LEU A 39 2.11 -5.82 -3.10
N PRO A 40 2.29 -6.37 -4.33
CA PRO A 40 2.67 -7.78 -4.48
C PRO A 40 4.02 -8.14 -3.84
N LEU A 41 4.87 -7.16 -3.50
CA LEU A 41 6.10 -7.41 -2.76
C LEU A 41 5.83 -7.87 -1.32
N LEU A 42 4.69 -7.49 -0.74
CA LEU A 42 4.33 -7.85 0.63
C LEU A 42 4.06 -9.35 0.78
N GLU A 43 3.65 -10.05 -0.29
CA GLU A 43 3.50 -11.51 -0.33
C GLU A 43 4.80 -12.27 -0.07
N LYS A 44 5.96 -11.60 -0.20
CA LYS A 44 7.28 -12.21 -0.01
C LYS A 44 7.77 -12.18 1.44
N TYR A 45 7.01 -11.54 2.34
CA TYR A 45 7.35 -11.44 3.74
C TYR A 45 6.42 -12.32 4.56
N ASP A 46 7.00 -13.06 5.50
CA ASP A 46 6.27 -13.94 6.41
C ASP A 46 5.68 -13.12 7.56
N MET A 47 4.64 -12.34 7.26
CA MET A 47 3.94 -11.50 8.22
C MET A 47 2.46 -11.32 7.91
N ASP A 48 1.68 -11.05 8.94
CA ASP A 48 0.28 -10.66 8.81
C ASP A 48 0.17 -9.28 8.15
N VAL A 49 -0.46 -9.19 6.98
CA VAL A 49 -0.69 -7.93 6.26
C VAL A 49 -2.16 -7.75 5.92
N GLU A 50 -2.68 -6.56 6.19
CA GLU A 50 -4.00 -6.11 5.75
C GLU A 50 -3.86 -4.89 4.85
N VAL A 51 -4.37 -4.99 3.61
CA VAL A 51 -4.34 -3.90 2.64
C VAL A 51 -5.72 -3.27 2.53
N CYS A 52 -5.81 -2.01 2.95
CA CYS A 52 -7.04 -1.23 2.96
C CYS A 52 -7.08 -0.31 1.74
N VAL A 53 -7.81 -0.72 0.70
CA VAL A 53 -8.07 0.12 -0.48
C VAL A 53 -9.38 0.89 -0.26
N PRO A 54 -9.43 2.21 -0.53
CA PRO A 54 -10.64 2.99 -0.35
C PRO A 54 -11.75 2.53 -1.30
N VAL A 55 -12.87 2.07 -0.73
CA VAL A 55 -14.10 1.71 -1.49
C VAL A 55 -14.94 2.92 -1.89
N TYR A 56 -14.67 4.07 -1.25
CA TYR A 56 -15.33 5.34 -1.50
C TYR A 56 -14.30 6.45 -1.41
N LEU A 57 -14.28 7.33 -2.42
CA LEU A 57 -13.45 8.52 -2.43
C LEU A 57 -14.30 9.73 -2.83
N ARG A 58 -14.14 10.82 -2.07
CA ARG A 58 -14.76 12.10 -2.35
C ARG A 58 -13.68 13.18 -2.36
N GLU A 59 -13.39 13.72 -3.53
CA GLU A 59 -12.35 14.72 -3.72
C GLU A 59 -12.99 16.07 -4.00
N ARG A 60 -12.58 17.11 -3.26
CA ARG A 60 -13.01 18.47 -3.51
C ARG A 60 -11.96 19.18 -4.36
N ASN A 61 -12.32 19.53 -5.58
CA ASN A 61 -11.45 20.30 -6.45
C ASN A 61 -11.58 21.80 -6.15
N VAL A 62 -10.60 22.35 -5.45
CA VAL A 62 -10.57 23.79 -5.11
C VAL A 62 -10.37 24.70 -6.33
N TRP A 63 -9.85 24.15 -7.43
CA TRP A 63 -9.52 24.90 -8.65
C TRP A 63 -10.65 24.93 -9.67
N LYS A 64 -11.68 24.08 -9.53
CA LYS A 64 -12.89 24.05 -10.38
C LYS A 64 -14.14 24.42 -9.58
N ASN A 65 -14.20 25.62 -9.01
CA ASN A 65 -15.35 26.12 -8.24
C ASN A 65 -15.87 25.18 -7.13
N GLY A 66 -15.00 24.34 -6.56
CA GLY A 66 -15.41 23.39 -5.52
C GLY A 66 -16.17 22.18 -6.04
N ILE A 67 -16.08 21.83 -7.34
CA ILE A 67 -16.63 20.59 -7.88
C ILE A 67 -16.13 19.42 -7.04
N VAL A 68 -17.09 18.58 -6.62
CA VAL A 68 -16.84 17.36 -5.85
C VAL A 68 -16.87 16.18 -6.80
N GLU A 69 -15.74 15.50 -6.95
CA GLU A 69 -15.67 14.24 -7.67
C GLU A 69 -15.86 13.10 -6.66
N THR A 70 -16.77 12.18 -6.98
CA THR A 70 -17.08 11.03 -6.12
C THR A 70 -16.82 9.75 -6.90
N LYS A 71 -16.08 8.82 -6.29
CA LYS A 71 -15.79 7.50 -6.83
C LYS A 71 -16.21 6.44 -5.80
N GLY A 72 -16.82 5.36 -6.28
CA GLY A 72 -17.26 4.25 -5.43
C GLY A 72 -18.58 4.53 -4.69
N SER A 73 -18.88 3.70 -3.68
CA SER A 73 -20.13 3.69 -2.94
C SER A 73 -19.87 3.40 -1.46
N LEU A 74 -20.65 4.04 -0.57
CA LEU A 74 -20.62 3.75 0.88
C LEU A 74 -21.45 2.51 1.26
N LYS A 75 -22.08 1.84 0.29
CA LYS A 75 -22.80 0.59 0.55
C LYS A 75 -21.79 -0.50 0.80
N ALA A 76 -21.73 -0.98 2.04
CA ALA A 76 -20.94 -2.15 2.40
C ALA A 76 -21.62 -3.39 1.80
N GLU A 77 -20.97 -4.02 0.84
CA GLU A 77 -21.28 -5.40 0.45
C GLU A 77 -20.33 -6.31 1.27
N PRO A 78 -20.85 -7.34 1.95
CA PRO A 78 -20.00 -8.26 2.69
C PRO A 78 -19.03 -8.94 1.72
N LEU A 79 -17.76 -8.99 2.09
CA LEU A 79 -16.76 -9.81 1.38
C LEU A 79 -17.18 -11.27 1.54
N LEU A 80 -17.52 -11.92 0.41
CA LEU A 80 -17.89 -13.35 0.33
C LEU A 80 -16.73 -14.26 0.74
#